data_AF-A0AAJ7RD93-F1
#
_entry.id   AF-A0AAJ7RD93-F1
#
_cell.length_a   1.000
_cell.length_b   1.000
_cell.length_c   1.000
_cell.angle_alpha   90.00
_cell.angle_beta   90.00
_cell.angle_gamma   90.00
#
_symmetry.space_group_name_H-M   'P 1'
#
loop_
_entity.id
_entity.type
_entity.pdbx_description
1 polymer ?
#
loop_
_entity_poly.entity_id
_entity_poly.type
_entity_poly.pdbx_seq_one_letter_code
_entity_poly.pdbx_strand_id
1 'polypeptide(L)'
;MILSIQPAFLCASIFSMIINMMYSASLISSLTVHYYTPPFISLEGLLNDGSYKFGINAISAEYAVHYHPTNPFLIKLKEAVMEKSATKLPRTYIEGLTRVCNNNNYAFMANDEILEELRPQLKC
;
A
#
# COMPACT_ATOMS: atom_id res chain seq x y z
N MET A 1 -25.75 29.04 49.79
CA MET A 1 -25.64 27.81 48.96
C MET A 1 -25.69 28.10 47.46
N ILE A 2 -26.48 29.07 46.98
CA ILE A 2 -26.57 29.44 45.54
C ILE A 2 -25.31 30.15 44.98
N LEU A 3 -24.59 30.94 45.78
CA LEU A 3 -23.43 31.72 45.31
C LEU A 3 -22.23 30.87 44.86
N SER A 4 -22.13 29.62 45.32
CA SER A 4 -21.03 28.69 45.00
C SER A 4 -21.32 27.75 43.82
N ILE A 5 -22.55 27.73 43.30
CA ILE A 5 -22.99 26.79 42.25
C ILE A 5 -22.73 27.31 40.83
N GLN A 6 -22.90 28.62 40.59
CA GLN A 6 -22.63 29.23 39.29
C GLN A 6 -21.22 28.97 38.73
N PRO A 7 -20.12 29.15 39.50
CA PRO A 7 -18.78 28.88 38.97
C PRO A 7 -18.56 27.38 38.71
N ALA A 8 -19.14 26.49 39.52
CA ALA A 8 -19.03 25.05 39.31
C ALA A 8 -19.71 24.58 38.01
N PHE A 9 -20.88 25.14 37.69
CA PHE A 9 -21.60 24.84 36.45
C PHE A 9 -20.85 25.35 35.20
N LEU A 10 -20.24 26.53 35.29
CA LEU A 10 -19.39 27.07 34.22
C LEU A 10 -18.16 26.19 33.99
N CYS A 11 -17.49 25.74 35.06
CA CYS A 11 -16.38 24.81 34.92
C CYS A 11 -16.81 23.48 34.27
N ALA A 12 -17.93 22.90 34.69
CA ALA A 12 -18.42 21.63 34.13
C ALA A 12 -18.74 21.73 32.62
N SER A 13 -19.35 22.84 32.19
CA SER A 13 -19.66 23.08 30.77
C SER A 13 -18.40 23.30 29.94
N ILE A 14 -17.41 24.05 30.44
CA ILE A 14 -16.12 24.22 29.78
C ILE A 14 -15.37 22.88 29.66
N PHE A 15 -15.34 22.08 30.72
CA PHE A 15 -14.72 20.75 30.69
C PHE A 15 -15.40 19.81 29.69
N SER A 16 -16.73 19.79 29.63
CA SER A 16 -17.47 19.01 28.64
C SER A 16 -17.14 19.42 27.20
N MET A 17 -17.00 20.72 26.95
CA MET A 17 -16.61 21.26 25.65
C MET A 17 -15.17 20.85 25.28
N ILE A 18 -14.23 20.96 26.21
CA ILE A 18 -12.83 20.57 26.01
C ILE A 18 -12.72 19.07 25.70
N ILE A 19 -13.42 18.22 26.45
CA ILE A 19 -13.41 16.76 26.22
C ILE A 19 -13.96 16.43 24.83
N ASN A 20 -15.07 17.05 24.42
CA ASN A 20 -15.63 16.85 23.08
C ASN A 20 -14.67 17.30 21.98
N MET A 21 -13.97 18.43 22.18
CA MET A 21 -12.99 18.94 21.22
C MET A 21 -11.80 17.99 21.08
N MET A 22 -11.24 17.52 22.20
CA MET A 22 -10.13 16.56 22.17
C MET A 22 -10.53 15.22 21.53
N TYR A 23 -11.72 14.72 21.86
CA TYR A 23 -12.23 13.48 21.26
C TYR A 23 -12.38 13.63 19.74
N SER A 24 -12.99 14.74 19.29
CA SER A 24 -13.17 15.02 17.86
C SER A 24 -11.82 15.17 17.15
N ALA A 25 -10.87 15.89 17.74
CA ALA A 25 -9.53 16.06 17.17
C ALA A 25 -8.78 14.73 17.04
N SER A 26 -8.82 13.88 18.07
CA SER A 26 -8.21 12.54 18.04
C SER A 26 -8.85 11.66 16.97
N LEU A 27 -10.18 11.64 16.90
CA LEU A 27 -10.94 10.89 15.90
C LEU A 27 -10.58 11.34 14.47
N ILE A 28 -10.56 12.65 14.22
CA ILE A 28 -10.17 13.22 12.92
C ILE A 28 -8.73 12.82 12.58
N SER A 29 -7.80 12.94 13.53
CA SER A 29 -6.40 12.55 13.32
C SER A 29 -6.26 11.08 12.92
N SER A 30 -6.93 10.18 13.65
CA SER A 30 -6.91 8.74 13.36
C SER A 30 -7.56 8.39 12.02
N LEU A 31 -8.59 9.12 11.59
CA LEU A 31 -9.25 8.91 10.29
C LEU A 31 -8.44 9.50 9.13
N THR A 32 -7.68 10.56 9.37
CA THR A 32 -6.94 11.25 8.30
C THR A 32 -5.66 10.49 7.93
N VAL A 33 -5.03 9.82 8.91
CA VAL A 33 -3.79 9.09 8.64
C VAL A 33 -4.06 7.62 8.39
N HIS A 34 -4.16 7.27 7.11
CA HIS A 34 -4.07 5.87 6.68
C HIS A 34 -2.60 5.45 6.56
N TYR A 35 -2.08 4.80 7.60
CA TYR A 35 -0.76 4.17 7.53
C TYR A 35 -0.85 2.89 6.69
N TYR A 36 -0.52 2.98 5.39
CA TYR A 36 -0.20 1.80 4.59
C TYR A 36 1.28 1.49 4.77
N THR A 37 1.62 0.59 5.68
CA THR A 37 2.99 0.05 5.77
C THR A 37 3.10 -1.13 4.80
N PRO A 38 3.83 -0.99 3.67
CA PRO A 38 4.01 -2.10 2.77
C PRO A 38 4.78 -3.23 3.49
N PRO A 39 4.46 -4.50 3.19
CA PRO A 39 5.12 -5.66 3.81
C PRO A 39 6.62 -5.74 3.50
N PHE A 40 7.06 -5.10 2.42
CA PHE A 40 8.47 -5.00 2.01
C PHE A 40 8.71 -3.67 1.28
N ILE A 41 9.91 -3.12 1.43
CA ILE A 41 10.36 -1.91 0.74
C ILE A 41 11.44 -2.18 -0.32
N SER A 42 11.99 -3.41 -0.34
CA SER A 42 13.06 -3.80 -1.24
C SER A 42 12.79 -5.15 -1.89
N LEU A 43 13.41 -5.38 -3.06
CA LEU A 43 13.36 -6.67 -3.75
C LEU A 43 13.98 -7.81 -2.92
N GLU A 44 14.96 -7.50 -2.05
CA GLU A 44 15.53 -8.45 -1.10
C GLU A 44 14.52 -8.85 -0.02
N GLY A 45 13.76 -7.88 0.51
CA GLY A 45 12.68 -8.15 1.45
C GLY A 45 11.58 -9.00 0.84
N LEU A 46 11.22 -8.73 -0.42
CA LEU A 46 10.28 -9.55 -1.19
C LEU A 46 10.79 -11.00 -1.37
N LEU A 47 12.09 -11.16 -1.67
CA LEU A 47 12.71 -12.48 -1.81
C LEU A 47 12.73 -13.26 -0.49
N ASN A 48 12.95 -12.58 0.63
CA ASN A 48 13.00 -13.20 1.95
C ASN A 48 11.61 -13.59 2.49
N ASP A 49 10.58 -12.81 2.17
CA ASP A 49 9.20 -13.11 2.56
C ASP A 49 8.64 -14.31 1.78
N GLY A 50 8.87 -14.36 0.46
CA GLY A 50 8.52 -15.50 -0.40
C GLY A 50 7.03 -15.81 -0.53
N SER A 51 6.15 -15.09 0.19
CA SER A 51 4.70 -15.34 0.18
C SER A 51 3.98 -14.59 -0.95
N TYR A 52 4.62 -13.55 -1.49
CA TYR A 52 4.09 -12.74 -2.58
C TYR A 52 4.58 -13.25 -3.93
N LYS A 53 3.67 -13.31 -4.89
CA LYS A 53 3.99 -13.61 -6.28
C LYS A 53 4.40 -12.33 -6.98
N PHE A 54 5.52 -12.36 -7.70
CA PHE A 54 6.02 -11.21 -8.42
C PHE A 54 5.75 -11.32 -9.91
N GLY A 55 5.09 -10.30 -10.47
CA GLY A 55 4.82 -10.17 -11.89
C GLY A 55 5.51 -8.98 -12.51
N ILE A 56 6.00 -9.18 -13.74
CA ILE A 56 6.51 -8.13 -14.61
C ILE A 56 5.69 -8.18 -15.90
N ASN A 57 5.53 -7.03 -16.56
CA ASN A 57 4.92 -6.96 -17.88
C ASN A 57 5.76 -7.78 -18.88
N ALA A 58 5.16 -8.79 -19.51
CA ALA A 58 5.86 -9.69 -20.43
C ALA A 58 6.41 -9.00 -21.71
N ILE A 59 5.96 -7.79 -22.03
CA ILE A 59 6.30 -7.08 -23.27
C ILE A 59 7.28 -5.91 -23.01
N SER A 60 7.60 -5.61 -21.75
CA SER A 60 8.48 -4.47 -21.42
C SER A 60 9.97 -4.80 -21.54
N ALA A 61 10.81 -3.77 -21.72
CA ALA A 61 12.26 -3.92 -21.66
C ALA A 61 12.74 -4.49 -20.31
N GLU A 62 11.96 -4.27 -19.24
CA GLU A 62 12.21 -4.83 -17.91
C GLU A 62 12.12 -6.37 -17.94
N TYR A 63 11.24 -6.95 -18.77
CA TYR A 63 11.17 -8.40 -18.93
C TYR A 63 12.46 -8.99 -19.49
N ALA A 64 13.07 -8.35 -20.49
CA ALA A 64 14.31 -8.87 -21.09
C ALA A 64 15.46 -8.93 -20.08
N VAL A 65 15.60 -7.89 -19.24
CA VAL A 65 16.63 -7.80 -18.20
C VAL A 65 16.38 -8.79 -17.05
N HIS A 66 15.11 -9.00 -16.66
CA HIS A 66 14.77 -9.88 -15.55
C HIS A 66 14.60 -11.35 -15.96
N TYR A 67 14.31 -11.64 -17.23
CA TYR A 67 14.17 -13.00 -17.74
C TYR A 67 15.50 -13.62 -18.16
N HIS A 68 16.44 -12.81 -18.67
CA HIS A 68 17.84 -13.17 -18.90
C HIS A 68 18.78 -12.39 -17.99
N PRO A 69 18.69 -12.57 -16.66
CA PRO A 69 19.52 -11.82 -15.75
C PRO A 69 20.98 -12.26 -15.82
N THR A 70 21.88 -11.30 -16.01
CA THR A 70 23.33 -11.51 -15.81
C THR A 70 23.69 -11.55 -14.32
N ASN A 71 22.86 -10.94 -13.47
CA ASN A 71 23.10 -10.86 -12.03
C ASN A 71 22.58 -12.10 -11.28
N PRO A 72 23.39 -12.70 -10.38
CA PRO A 72 23.01 -13.90 -9.64
C PRO A 72 21.81 -13.68 -8.70
N PHE A 73 21.62 -12.46 -8.20
CA PHE A 73 20.47 -12.08 -7.39
C PHE A 73 19.14 -12.20 -8.15
N LEU A 74 19.11 -11.70 -9.38
CA LEU A 74 17.90 -11.71 -10.22
C LEU A 74 17.55 -13.13 -10.68
N ILE A 75 18.54 -14.00 -10.87
CA ILE A 75 18.32 -15.44 -11.13
C ILE A 75 17.54 -16.05 -9.95
N LYS A 76 18.01 -15.83 -8.72
CA LYS A 76 17.32 -16.33 -7.52
C LYS A 76 15.92 -15.74 -7.36
N LEU A 77 15.76 -14.44 -7.65
CA LEU A 77 14.47 -13.78 -7.57
C LEU A 77 13.46 -14.34 -8.57
N LYS A 78 13.91 -14.61 -9.81
CA LYS A 78 13.11 -15.30 -10.83
C LYS A 78 12.69 -16.70 -10.39
N GLU A 79 13.59 -17.48 -9.81
CA GLU A 79 13.29 -18.85 -9.40
C GLU A 79 12.36 -18.94 -8.18
N ALA A 80 12.51 -18.01 -7.24
CA ALA A 80 11.81 -18.04 -5.96
C ALA A 80 10.44 -17.35 -6.00
N VAL A 81 10.33 -16.19 -6.65
CA VAL A 81 9.18 -15.27 -6.46
C VAL A 81 8.38 -15.05 -7.75
N MET A 82 9.02 -15.14 -8.92
CA MET A 82 8.31 -14.92 -10.18
C MET A 82 7.30 -16.03 -10.46
N GLU A 83 6.15 -15.65 -11.01
CA GLU A 83 5.15 -16.61 -11.47
C GLU A 83 5.77 -17.49 -12.56
N LYS A 84 6.00 -18.77 -12.25
CA LYS A 84 6.72 -19.75 -13.10
C LYS A 84 6.06 -20.00 -14.45
N SER A 85 4.81 -19.57 -14.61
CA SER A 85 4.02 -19.77 -15.81
C SER A 85 4.04 -18.49 -16.64
N ALA A 86 4.82 -18.49 -17.73
CA ALA A 86 4.88 -17.38 -18.70
C ALA A 86 3.48 -16.96 -19.21
N THR A 87 2.55 -17.91 -19.30
CA THR A 87 1.15 -17.67 -19.70
C THR A 87 0.32 -16.92 -18.67
N LYS A 88 0.74 -16.91 -17.40
CA LYS A 88 0.08 -16.15 -16.33
C LYS A 88 0.70 -14.78 -16.13
N LEU A 89 1.72 -14.36 -16.88
CA LEU A 89 2.21 -13.00 -16.76
C LEU A 89 1.20 -12.02 -17.39
N PRO A 90 0.99 -10.85 -16.77
CA PRO A 90 0.18 -9.80 -17.37
C PRO A 90 0.85 -9.29 -18.65
N ARG A 91 0.05 -9.04 -19.69
CA ARG A 91 0.53 -8.51 -20.97
C ARG A 91 0.50 -6.98 -21.03
N THR A 92 -0.21 -6.37 -20.09
CA THR A 92 -0.38 -4.92 -19.99
C THR A 92 -0.22 -4.46 -18.55
N TYR A 93 0.20 -3.21 -18.35
CA TYR A 93 0.35 -2.63 -17.02
C TYR A 93 -0.99 -2.56 -16.27
N ILE A 94 -2.10 -2.22 -16.95
CA ILE A 94 -3.46 -2.25 -16.36
C ILE A 94 -3.83 -3.63 -15.83
N GLU A 95 -3.57 -4.68 -16.61
CA GLU A 95 -3.87 -6.05 -16.18
C GLU A 95 -3.04 -6.43 -14.96
N GLY A 96 -1.75 -6.06 -14.94
CA GLY A 96 -0.86 -6.27 -13.80
C GLY A 96 -1.36 -5.59 -12.53
N LEU A 97 -1.69 -4.30 -12.63
CA LEU A 97 -2.18 -3.49 -11.51
C LEU A 97 -3.57 -3.93 -11.03
N THR A 98 -4.48 -4.29 -11.94
CA THR A 98 -5.79 -4.83 -11.58
C THR A 98 -5.68 -6.13 -10.78
N ARG A 99 -4.67 -6.96 -11.06
CA ARG A 99 -4.42 -8.18 -10.30
C ARG A 99 -3.87 -7.91 -8.90
N VAL A 100 -3.05 -6.88 -8.72
CA VAL A 100 -2.64 -6.41 -7.38
C VAL A 100 -3.87 -6.03 -6.58
N CYS A 101 -4.83 -5.34 -7.18
CA CYS A 101 -6.06 -4.94 -6.51
C CYS A 101 -6.98 -6.12 -6.14
N ASN A 102 -7.06 -7.15 -6.99
CA ASN A 102 -7.91 -8.32 -6.75
C ASN A 102 -7.26 -9.40 -5.87
N ASN A 103 -5.94 -9.38 -5.72
CA ASN A 103 -5.20 -10.49 -5.13
C ASN A 103 -4.17 -9.97 -4.11
N ASN A 104 -4.42 -10.20 -2.82
CA ASN A 104 -3.61 -9.62 -1.74
C ASN A 104 -2.14 -10.05 -1.74
N ASN A 105 -1.78 -11.16 -2.39
CA ASN A 105 -0.42 -11.72 -2.38
C ASN A 105 0.27 -11.60 -3.75
N TYR A 106 0.00 -10.51 -4.48
CA TYR A 106 0.60 -10.27 -5.78
C TYR A 106 1.28 -8.90 -5.83
N ALA A 107 2.55 -8.89 -6.20
CA ALA A 107 3.37 -7.70 -6.39
C ALA A 107 3.64 -7.52 -7.88
N PHE A 108 3.49 -6.28 -8.37
CA PHE A 108 3.71 -5.94 -9.77
C PHE A 108 4.65 -4.76 -9.88
N MET A 109 5.66 -4.88 -10.76
CA MET A 109 6.59 -3.79 -11.04
C MET A 109 6.05 -2.92 -12.17
N ALA A 110 5.91 -1.63 -11.92
CA ALA A 110 5.54 -0.62 -12.90
C ALA A 110 6.34 0.66 -12.63
N ASN A 111 6.56 1.47 -13.67
CA ASN A 111 7.17 2.79 -13.51
C ASN A 111 6.16 3.76 -12.90
N ASP A 112 6.66 4.68 -12.07
CA ASP A 112 5.83 5.68 -11.39
C ASP A 112 5.01 6.53 -12.38
N GLU A 113 5.59 6.87 -13.52
CA GLU A 113 4.91 7.63 -14.60
C GLU A 113 3.68 6.89 -15.13
N ILE A 114 3.83 5.58 -15.39
CA ILE A 114 2.75 4.72 -15.90
C ILE A 114 1.70 4.51 -14.81
N LEU A 115 2.12 4.40 -13.55
CA LEU A 115 1.20 4.26 -12.42
C LEU A 115 0.30 5.48 -12.30
N GLU A 116 0.85 6.69 -12.36
CA GLU A 116 0.10 7.94 -12.25
C GLU A 116 -0.91 8.13 -13.40
N GLU A 117 -0.52 7.75 -14.63
CA GLU A 117 -1.43 7.81 -15.79
C GLU A 117 -2.60 6.83 -15.67
N LEU A 118 -2.34 5.63 -15.15
CA LEU A 118 -3.33 4.56 -15.07
C LEU A 118 -4.14 4.58 -13.77
N ARG A 119 -3.69 5.31 -12.74
CA ARG A 119 -4.37 5.51 -11.47
C ARG A 119 -5.87 5.82 -11.60
N PRO A 120 -6.33 6.77 -12.46
CA PRO A 120 -7.77 7.04 -12.60
C PRO A 120 -8.57 5.89 -13.23
N GLN A 121 -7.91 4.93 -13.90
CA GLN A 121 -8.58 3.78 -14.53
C GLN A 121 -8.70 2.59 -13.58
N LEU A 122 -7.90 2.57 -12.51
CA LEU A 122 -7.92 1.54 -11.48
C LEU A 122 -9.13 1.75 -10.56
N LYS A 123 -9.97 0.71 -10.44
CA LYS A 123 -11.13 0.68 -9.53
C LYS A 123 -10.77 0.02 -8.19
N CYS A 124 -9.65 0.44 -7.66
CA CYS A 124 -9.14 0.17 -6.32
C CYS A 124 -8.93 1.54 -5.67
#